data_AF-A0A9R1VTV9-F1
#
_entry.id   AF-A0A9R1VTV9-F1
#
_cell.length_a   1.000
_cell.length_b   1.000
_cell.length_c   1.000
_cell.angle_alpha   90.00
_cell.angle_beta   90.00
_cell.angle_gamma   90.00
#
_symmetry.space_group_name_H-M   'P 1'
#
loop_
_entity.id
_entity.type
_entity.pdbx_description
1 polymer ?
#
loop_
_entity_poly.entity_id
_entity_poly.type
_entity_poly.pdbx_seq_one_letter_code
_entity_poly.pdbx_strand_id
1 'polypeptide(L)'
;MVDDDYDSTDSDDVIGVMDEVVSFVMDIAMHLEIWLDFSFPNDEDDDEDFHMSDDQQDHVLAIEDLAPRLSAFRIKLCLDCMKKITFCKIYFVVLHLIPEHNVVKLLSTPKISRAKALLTHELKN
;
A
#
# COMPACT_ATOMS: atom_id res chain seq x y z
N MET A 1 26.87 -15.34 -25.33
CA MET A 1 25.71 -14.45 -25.45
C MET A 1 25.01 -14.55 -24.12
N VAL A 2 24.78 -13.42 -23.46
CA VAL A 2 24.17 -13.39 -22.13
C VAL A 2 22.71 -13.81 -22.33
N ASP A 3 22.32 -14.90 -21.67
CA ASP A 3 20.92 -15.27 -21.50
C ASP A 3 20.32 -14.27 -20.50
N ASP A 4 19.90 -13.11 -21.01
CA ASP A 4 19.03 -12.18 -20.29
C ASP A 4 17.61 -12.79 -20.32
N ASP A 5 17.37 -13.73 -19.41
CA ASP A 5 16.03 -14.14 -19.01
C ASP A 5 15.41 -12.97 -18.24
N TYR A 6 14.83 -12.03 -18.98
CA TYR A 6 13.97 -11.01 -18.41
C TYR A 6 12.71 -11.75 -17.97
N ASP A 7 12.70 -12.22 -16.73
CA ASP A 7 11.47 -12.55 -16.00
C ASP A 7 10.65 -11.26 -15.94
N SER A 8 9.91 -11.01 -17.02
CA SER A 8 8.77 -10.12 -17.02
C SER A 8 7.81 -10.77 -16.06
N THR A 9 7.93 -10.44 -14.79
CA THR A 9 6.91 -10.75 -13.79
C THR A 9 5.64 -10.12 -14.32
N ASP A 10 4.84 -10.90 -15.03
CA ASP A 10 3.58 -10.49 -15.61
C ASP A 10 2.74 -9.97 -14.44
N SER A 11 2.66 -8.65 -14.34
CA SER A 11 1.84 -7.95 -13.34
C SER A 11 0.36 -8.34 -13.45
N ASP A 12 -0.01 -9.01 -14.55
CA ASP A 12 -1.29 -9.64 -14.82
C ASP A 12 -1.67 -10.79 -13.84
N ASP A 13 -0.69 -11.47 -13.19
CA ASP A 13 -0.98 -12.53 -12.20
C ASP A 13 -0.95 -12.01 -10.74
N VAL A 14 -0.54 -10.76 -10.53
CA VAL A 14 -0.39 -10.19 -9.19
C VAL A 14 -1.73 -9.67 -8.67
N ILE A 15 -2.15 -10.20 -7.51
CA ILE A 15 -3.45 -9.88 -6.91
C ILE A 15 -3.57 -8.37 -6.64
N GLY A 16 -4.64 -7.75 -7.15
CA GLY A 16 -4.98 -6.37 -6.86
C GLY A 16 -4.25 -5.33 -7.71
N VAL A 17 -3.44 -5.74 -8.70
CA VAL A 17 -2.76 -4.83 -9.62
C VAL A 17 -3.65 -4.58 -10.84
N MET A 18 -4.32 -3.43 -10.87
CA MET A 18 -5.20 -3.02 -11.95
C MET A 18 -5.04 -1.53 -12.23
N ASP A 19 -5.35 -1.08 -13.45
CA ASP A 19 -5.21 0.31 -13.87
C ASP A 19 -5.88 1.31 -12.91
N GLU A 20 -7.07 0.98 -12.39
CA GLU A 20 -7.77 1.81 -11.41
C GLU A 20 -7.02 1.93 -10.08
N VAL A 21 -6.44 0.82 -9.61
CA VAL A 21 -5.61 0.79 -8.40
C VAL A 21 -4.35 1.61 -8.62
N VAL A 22 -3.67 1.44 -9.76
CA VAL A 22 -2.46 2.20 -10.12
C VAL A 22 -2.78 3.69 -10.17
N SER A 23 -3.85 4.09 -10.85
CA SER A 23 -4.27 5.50 -10.93
C SER A 23 -4.57 6.08 -9.55
N PHE A 24 -5.34 5.38 -8.73
CA PHE A 24 -5.69 5.82 -7.38
C PHE A 24 -4.45 6.00 -6.50
N VAL A 25 -3.53 5.02 -6.53
CA VAL A 25 -2.28 5.05 -5.77
C VAL A 25 -1.39 6.20 -6.22
N MET A 26 -1.32 6.49 -7.52
CA MET A 26 -0.59 7.64 -8.05
C MET A 26 -1.19 8.97 -7.57
N ASP A 27 -2.51 9.07 -7.44
CA ASP A 27 -3.18 10.26 -6.91
C ASP A 27 -2.87 10.45 -5.42
N ILE A 28 -2.94 9.39 -4.62
CA ILE A 28 -2.62 9.44 -3.18
C ILE A 28 -1.16 9.77 -2.90
N ALA A 29 -0.23 9.34 -3.76
CA ALA A 29 1.16 9.73 -3.65
C ALA A 29 1.35 11.27 -3.66
N MET A 30 0.39 12.02 -4.20
CA MET A 30 0.41 13.49 -4.21
C MET A 30 -0.14 14.11 -2.92
N HIS A 31 -0.81 13.33 -2.07
CA HIS A 31 -1.43 13.77 -0.82
C HIS A 31 -0.58 13.38 0.40
N LEU A 32 0.57 14.04 0.58
CA LEU A 32 1.51 13.79 1.69
C LEU A 32 0.85 13.88 3.08
N GLU A 33 -0.17 14.70 3.23
CA GLU A 33 -0.99 14.82 4.44
C GLU A 33 -1.58 13.46 4.89
N ILE A 34 -2.03 12.62 3.95
CA ILE A 34 -2.58 11.29 4.26
C ILE A 34 -1.52 10.39 4.88
N TRP A 35 -0.25 10.56 4.49
CA TRP A 35 0.84 9.73 4.99
C TRP A 35 1.38 10.21 6.34
N LEU A 36 1.36 11.53 6.58
CA LEU A 36 1.95 12.14 7.78
C LEU A 36 0.95 12.30 8.94
N ASP A 37 -0.33 12.60 8.67
CA ASP A 37 -1.35 12.76 9.72
C ASP A 37 -1.91 11.41 10.20
N PHE A 38 -1.64 10.32 9.48
CA PHE A 38 -2.19 9.02 9.84
C PHE A 38 -1.46 8.39 11.03
N SER A 39 -2.08 8.53 12.21
CA SER A 39 -1.67 7.84 13.43
C SER A 39 -2.49 6.57 13.62
N PHE A 40 -1.85 5.40 13.69
CA PHE A 40 -2.55 4.18 14.07
C PHE A 40 -2.79 4.18 15.59
N PRO A 41 -4.04 4.00 16.04
CA PRO A 41 -4.33 3.91 17.46
C PRO A 41 -3.79 2.57 18.00
N ASN A 42 -2.61 2.64 18.66
CA ASN A 42 -1.82 1.57 19.34
C ASN A 42 -0.46 1.18 18.68
N ASP A 43 0.10 1.95 17.76
CA ASP A 43 1.29 1.49 16.99
C ASP A 43 2.66 1.62 17.67
N GLU A 44 2.77 2.09 18.92
CA GLU A 44 4.10 2.27 19.54
C GLU A 44 4.87 0.94 19.75
N ASP A 45 4.17 -0.20 19.81
CA ASP A 45 4.75 -1.56 19.94
C ASP A 45 4.29 -2.56 18.84
N ASP A 46 3.39 -2.17 17.93
CA ASP A 46 2.72 -3.09 16.98
C ASP A 46 3.36 -3.10 15.57
N ASP A 47 4.47 -2.38 15.40
CA ASP A 47 5.30 -2.36 14.19
C ASP A 47 6.18 -3.61 14.06
N GLU A 48 6.57 -4.24 15.18
CA GLU A 48 7.41 -5.45 15.17
C GLU A 48 6.67 -6.70 14.68
N ASP A 49 5.34 -6.74 14.84
CA ASP A 49 4.51 -7.90 14.49
C ASP A 49 3.87 -7.81 13.08
N PHE A 50 4.09 -6.72 12.33
CA PHE A 50 3.54 -6.61 10.97
C PHE A 50 4.52 -7.15 9.92
N HIS A 51 4.20 -8.35 9.43
CA HIS A 51 4.83 -8.91 8.25
C HIS A 51 3.86 -8.94 7.07
N MET A 52 4.31 -8.47 5.91
CA MET A 52 3.57 -8.61 4.66
C MET A 52 3.60 -10.07 4.21
N SER A 53 2.46 -10.63 3.83
CA SER A 53 2.39 -11.93 3.14
C SER A 53 3.05 -11.85 1.76
N ASP A 54 3.39 -12.99 1.17
CA ASP A 54 4.00 -13.04 -0.16
C ASP A 54 3.15 -12.27 -1.19
N ASP A 55 1.83 -12.52 -1.23
CA ASP A 55 0.89 -11.77 -2.09
C ASP A 55 0.92 -10.23 -1.87
N GLN A 56 1.12 -9.79 -0.62
CA GLN A 56 1.20 -8.36 -0.30
C GLN A 56 2.53 -7.76 -0.73
N GLN A 57 3.62 -8.52 -0.64
CA GLN A 57 4.94 -8.09 -1.10
C GLN A 57 4.94 -7.99 -2.62
N ASP A 58 4.44 -9.01 -3.31
CA ASP A 58 4.34 -9.04 -4.78
C ASP A 58 3.48 -7.89 -5.29
N HIS A 59 2.34 -7.64 -4.63
CA HIS A 59 1.50 -6.48 -4.93
C HIS A 59 2.23 -5.15 -4.80
N VAL A 60 2.96 -4.93 -3.69
CA VAL A 60 3.72 -3.69 -3.49
C VAL A 60 4.83 -3.54 -4.54
N LEU A 61 5.52 -4.63 -4.89
CA LEU A 61 6.57 -4.62 -5.91
C LEU A 61 6.01 -4.27 -7.30
N ALA A 62 4.92 -4.93 -7.70
CA ALA A 62 4.28 -4.65 -8.98
C ALA A 62 3.74 -3.21 -9.07
N ILE A 63 3.15 -2.68 -7.99
CA ILE A 63 2.70 -1.29 -7.94
C ILE A 63 3.88 -0.32 -7.96
N GLU A 64 5.00 -0.62 -7.31
CA GLU A 64 6.20 0.23 -7.36
C GLU A 64 6.79 0.33 -8.77
N ASP A 65 6.73 -0.76 -9.53
CA ASP A 65 7.18 -0.81 -10.93
C ASP A 65 6.23 -0.01 -11.84
N LEU A 66 4.91 -0.23 -11.69
CA LEU A 66 3.88 0.44 -12.49
C LEU A 66 3.66 1.91 -12.11
N ALA A 67 3.98 2.30 -10.87
CA ALA A 67 3.90 3.67 -10.38
C ALA A 67 5.26 4.19 -9.88
N PRO A 68 6.22 4.50 -10.77
CA PRO A 68 7.55 4.99 -10.38
C PRO A 68 7.53 6.23 -9.49
N ARG A 69 6.49 7.08 -9.64
CA ARG A 69 6.28 8.26 -8.80
C ARG A 69 5.96 7.91 -7.34
N LEU A 70 5.18 6.85 -7.11
CA LEU A 70 4.91 6.33 -5.77
C LEU A 70 6.19 5.73 -5.19
N SER A 71 6.95 4.96 -5.97
CA SER A 71 8.21 4.38 -5.52
C SER A 71 9.21 5.45 -5.07
N ALA A 72 9.41 6.49 -5.90
CA ALA A 72 10.25 7.63 -5.54
C ALA A 72 9.75 8.37 -4.28
N PHE A 73 8.43 8.54 -4.15
CA PHE A 73 7.82 9.15 -2.98
C PHE A 73 8.05 8.32 -1.72
N ARG A 74 7.84 6.99 -1.79
CA ARG A 74 8.11 6.05 -0.68
C ARG A 74 9.55 6.16 -0.22
N ILE A 75 10.51 6.12 -1.16
CA ILE A 75 11.94 6.20 -0.83
C ILE A 75 12.22 7.49 -0.05
N LYS A 76 11.76 8.64 -0.55
CA LYS A 76 11.96 9.92 0.12
C LYS A 76 11.31 9.96 1.50
N LEU A 77 10.05 9.54 1.59
CA LEU A 77 9.29 9.57 2.83
C LEU A 77 9.87 8.61 3.90
N CYS A 78 10.36 7.45 3.48
CA CYS A 78 10.97 6.48 4.38
C CYS A 78 12.36 6.88 4.88
N LEU A 79 13.10 7.68 4.11
CA LEU A 79 14.41 8.18 4.53
C LEU A 79 14.28 9.23 5.65
N ASP A 80 13.26 10.07 5.58
CA ASP A 80 13.16 11.27 6.42
C ASP A 80 12.08 11.20 7.52
N CYS A 81 11.06 10.35 7.38
CA CYS A 81 9.85 10.47 8.22
C CYS A 81 9.32 9.17 8.83
N MET A 82 9.39 8.02 8.16
CA MET A 82 8.75 6.78 8.66
C MET A 82 9.47 5.50 8.24
N LYS A 83 9.19 4.36 8.89
CA LYS A 83 9.72 3.06 8.46
C LYS A 83 8.96 2.54 7.23
N LYS A 84 9.60 1.68 6.43
CA LYS A 84 8.96 0.99 5.29
C LYS A 84 7.70 0.23 5.73
N ILE A 85 7.73 -0.43 6.89
CA ILE A 85 6.58 -1.18 7.43
C ILE A 85 5.39 -0.23 7.69
N THR A 86 5.64 0.91 8.34
CA THR A 86 4.61 1.93 8.59
C THR A 86 4.01 2.46 7.29
N PHE A 87 4.85 2.78 6.29
CA PHE A 87 4.39 3.17 4.96
C PHE A 87 3.47 2.09 4.35
N CYS A 88 3.88 0.83 4.37
CA CYS A 88 3.09 -0.27 3.83
C CYS A 88 1.75 -0.43 4.57
N LYS A 89 1.71 -0.27 5.89
CA LYS A 89 0.46 -0.28 6.66
C LYS A 89 -0.50 0.83 6.17
N ILE A 90 -0.02 2.07 6.06
CA ILE A 90 -0.82 3.21 5.58
C ILE A 90 -1.29 2.96 4.15
N TYR A 91 -0.38 2.52 3.28
CA TYR A 91 -0.67 2.16 1.90
C TYR A 91 -1.84 1.18 1.82
N PHE A 92 -1.79 0.07 2.56
CA PHE A 92 -2.88 -0.90 2.53
C PHE A 92 -4.18 -0.37 3.14
N VAL A 93 -4.13 0.47 4.18
CA VAL A 93 -5.34 1.13 4.70
C VAL A 93 -5.99 2.00 3.64
N VAL A 94 -5.19 2.81 2.96
CA VAL A 94 -5.68 3.71 1.90
C VAL A 94 -6.15 2.92 0.68
N LEU A 95 -5.44 1.86 0.29
CA LEU A 95 -5.85 0.94 -0.77
C LEU A 95 -7.25 0.37 -0.52
N HIS A 96 -7.59 0.08 0.75
CA HIS A 96 -8.92 -0.42 1.13
C HIS A 96 -10.03 0.64 1.11
N LEU A 97 -9.70 1.92 0.93
CA LEU A 97 -10.66 3.00 0.70
C LEU A 97 -11.14 3.06 -0.74
N ILE A 98 -10.49 2.36 -1.68
CA ILE A 98 -11.00 2.21 -3.05
C ILE A 98 -12.38 1.56 -2.96
N PRO A 99 -13.45 2.27 -3.36
CA PRO A 99 -14.76 1.69 -3.40
C PRO A 99 -14.77 0.61 -4.49
N GLU A 100 -15.34 -0.55 -4.17
CA GLU A 100 -15.78 -1.54 -5.16
C GLU A 100 -14.78 -2.54 -5.75
N HIS A 101 -13.55 -2.67 -5.22
CA HIS A 101 -12.66 -3.74 -5.69
C HIS A 101 -12.60 -4.98 -4.79
N ASN A 102 -13.29 -6.06 -5.19
CA ASN A 102 -13.35 -7.31 -4.41
C ASN A 102 -12.00 -8.01 -4.26
N VAL A 103 -11.07 -7.85 -5.22
CA VAL A 103 -9.74 -8.49 -5.10
C VAL A 103 -8.81 -7.76 -4.13
N VAL A 104 -9.01 -6.45 -3.91
CA VAL A 104 -8.25 -5.70 -2.89
C VAL A 104 -8.59 -6.20 -1.49
N LYS A 105 -9.82 -6.69 -1.27
CA LYS A 105 -10.21 -7.32 0.01
C LYS A 105 -9.39 -8.56 0.35
N LEU A 106 -8.79 -9.24 -0.64
CA LEU A 106 -7.91 -10.40 -0.39
C LEU A 106 -6.58 -9.98 0.23
N LEU A 107 -6.16 -8.73 0.02
CA LEU A 107 -4.98 -8.14 0.64
C LEU A 107 -5.28 -7.55 2.04
N SER A 108 -6.53 -7.63 2.51
CA SER A 108 -6.98 -7.10 3.79
C SER A 108 -6.56 -7.99 4.95
N THR A 109 -5.97 -7.38 5.98
CA THR A 109 -5.84 -8.01 7.30
C THR A 109 -6.90 -7.49 8.26
N PRO A 110 -7.19 -8.19 9.38
CA PRO A 110 -8.11 -7.71 10.41
C PRO A 110 -7.73 -6.31 10.94
N LYS A 111 -6.43 -6.01 11.04
CA LYS A 111 -5.91 -4.69 11.46
C LYS A 111 -6.26 -3.60 10.43
N ILE A 112 -6.06 -3.87 9.13
CA ILE A 112 -6.40 -2.95 8.03
C ILE A 112 -7.91 -2.67 7.99
N SER A 113 -8.74 -3.72 8.11
CA SER A 113 -10.20 -3.58 8.15
C SER A 113 -10.67 -2.69 9.32
N ARG A 114 -10.04 -2.81 10.49
CA ARG A 114 -10.35 -2.00 11.67
C ARG A 114 -9.95 -0.53 11.49
N ALA A 115 -8.76 -0.28 10.95
CA ALA A 115 -8.29 1.08 10.64
C ALA A 115 -9.23 1.78 9.64
N LYS A 116 -9.69 1.07 8.60
CA LYS A 116 -10.68 1.59 7.66
C LYS A 116 -12.02 1.95 8.34
N ALA A 117 -12.51 1.08 9.22
CA ALA A 117 -13.76 1.33 9.93
C ALA A 117 -13.68 2.59 10.81
N LEU A 118 -12.52 2.85 11.43
CA LEU A 118 -12.28 4.07 12.21
C LEU A 118 -12.27 5.32 11.33
N LEU A 119 -11.55 5.30 10.20
CA LEU A 119 -11.53 6.41 9.24
C LEU A 119 -12.92 6.73 8.67
N THR A 120 -13.69 5.69 8.33
CA THR A 120 -15.03 5.87 7.72
C THR A 120 -16.06 6.35 8.75
N HIS A 121 -15.86 6.05 10.04
CA HIS A 121 -16.71 6.54 11.13
C HIS A 121 -16.43 8.02 11.45
N GLU A 122 -15.15 8.43 11.46
CA GLU A 122 -14.75 9.84 11.62
C GLU A 122 -15.31 10.75 10.51
N LEU A 123 -15.34 10.28 9.26
CA LEU A 123 -15.89 11.04 8.12
C LEU A 123 -17.42 11.17 8.10
N LYS A 124 -18.15 10.43 8.94
CA LYS A 124 -19.62 10.44 9.01
C LYS A 124 -20.20 11.28 10.16
N ASN A 125 -19.35 11.89 10.98
CA ASN A 125 -19.75 12.72 12.12
C ASN A 125 -19.61 14.22 11.84
#